data_AF-A0A344UHA8-F1
#
_entry.id   AF-A0A344UHA8-F1
#
_cell.length_a   1.000
_cell.length_b   1.000
_cell.length_c   1.000
_cell.angle_alpha   90.00
_cell.angle_beta   90.00
_cell.angle_gamma   90.00
#
_symmetry.space_group_name_H-M   'P 1'
#
loop_
_entity.id
_entity.type
_entity.pdbx_description
1 polymer ?
#
loop_
_entity_poly.entity_id
_entity_poly.type
_entity_poly.pdbx_seq_one_letter_code
_entity_poly.pdbx_strand_id
1 'polypeptide(L)'
;MKLKHAALAICASLTLSGFAQAAGEIVIKFSHVVAPNTPKGKAAEYFKKLAEQRTHGKVKVQVYPNSQLYKDKEELEALQLGAVQMLAPSLAKFGPLGVKEFEVFDLPYVFDNYDEVNKVMHGPIGKQLLTKLESKGIKGLAYWDNGFKNFSANKPIKTPADLKGMKIRIQSSKVLEEEMRSLGALPQVMAFSEVYQALQTGVVDGTELEASNLYTSKAYEVQKNLTLTQHGFLGYALIVNKKFWDGLPADIRKELDGAVADASVYANKIAKEENDKAVAAIKASGKTQVYMPTPQEREAFKKAMLPVHQKMASRIGPDLLKEIYKETGFNPAK
;
A
#
# COMPACT_ATOMS: atom_id res chain seq x y z
N MET A 1 -34.95 -2.68 86.70
CA MET A 1 -34.04 -3.25 85.69
C MET A 1 -34.75 -3.17 84.34
N LYS A 2 -34.18 -2.38 83.41
CA LYS A 2 -34.73 -2.11 82.08
C LYS A 2 -34.41 -3.29 81.15
N LEU A 3 -35.26 -3.62 80.17
CA LEU A 3 -34.96 -3.41 78.74
C LEU A 3 -36.13 -3.87 77.85
N LYS A 4 -36.46 -2.99 76.90
CA LYS A 4 -37.50 -3.10 75.87
C LYS A 4 -36.95 -3.85 74.67
N HIS A 5 -37.72 -4.77 74.09
CA HIS A 5 -37.40 -5.43 72.82
C HIS A 5 -37.80 -4.51 71.66
N ALA A 6 -36.82 -3.93 70.98
CA ALA A 6 -37.01 -3.23 69.72
C ALA A 6 -36.64 -4.18 68.58
N ALA A 7 -37.63 -4.60 67.79
CA ALA A 7 -37.43 -5.33 66.55
C ALA A 7 -36.99 -4.35 65.46
N LEU A 8 -35.77 -4.50 64.97
CA LEU A 8 -35.20 -3.69 63.89
C LEU A 8 -35.50 -4.40 62.55
N ALA A 9 -36.38 -3.80 61.74
CA ALA A 9 -36.61 -4.21 60.36
C ALA A 9 -35.40 -3.81 59.49
N ILE A 10 -34.72 -4.79 58.92
CA ILE A 10 -33.61 -4.58 57.97
C ILE A 10 -34.21 -4.43 56.58
N CYS A 11 -34.29 -3.18 56.09
CA CYS A 11 -34.51 -2.88 54.68
C CYS A 11 -33.24 -3.26 53.89
N ALA A 12 -33.33 -4.33 53.09
CA ALA A 12 -32.32 -4.68 52.10
C ALA A 12 -32.44 -3.74 50.90
N SER A 13 -31.64 -2.67 50.87
CA SER A 13 -31.47 -1.83 49.70
C SER A 13 -30.57 -2.54 48.68
N LEU A 14 -31.19 -3.07 47.61
CA LEU A 14 -30.51 -3.53 46.40
C LEU A 14 -29.80 -2.34 45.73
N THR A 15 -28.48 -2.21 45.95
CA THR A 15 -27.64 -1.35 45.15
C THR A 15 -27.42 -2.00 43.79
N LEU A 16 -28.15 -1.53 42.76
CA LEU A 16 -27.74 -1.71 41.36
C LEU A 16 -26.46 -0.90 41.12
N SER A 17 -25.32 -1.49 41.48
CA SER A 17 -24.03 -1.04 40.99
C SER A 17 -23.89 -1.53 39.55
N GLY A 18 -24.30 -0.68 38.61
CA GLY A 18 -23.98 -0.88 37.20
C GLY A 18 -22.48 -1.04 37.05
N PHE A 19 -22.04 -2.22 36.62
CA PHE A 19 -20.70 -2.44 36.11
C PHE A 19 -20.54 -1.57 34.85
N ALA A 20 -20.14 -0.31 35.03
CA ALA A 20 -19.43 0.41 34.00
C ALA A 20 -18.10 -0.31 33.81
N GLN A 21 -18.12 -1.37 33.00
CA GLN A 21 -16.93 -2.01 32.51
C GLN A 21 -16.15 -0.92 31.78
N ALA A 22 -15.08 -0.43 32.40
CA ALA A 22 -14.13 0.46 31.77
C ALA A 22 -13.69 -0.25 30.50
N ALA A 23 -14.22 0.17 29.35
CA ALA A 23 -13.78 -0.33 28.06
C ALA A 23 -12.30 -0.04 27.99
N GLY A 24 -11.46 -1.10 28.08
CA GLY A 24 -10.02 -0.96 28.00
C GLY A 24 -9.64 -0.18 26.74
N GLU A 25 -8.56 0.58 26.82
CA GLU A 25 -8.02 1.34 25.70
C GLU A 25 -7.91 0.43 24.45
N ILE A 26 -8.56 0.82 23.36
CA ILE A 26 -8.53 0.06 22.10
C ILE A 26 -7.24 0.42 21.39
N VAL A 27 -6.32 -0.53 21.24
CA VAL A 27 -5.04 -0.31 20.55
C VAL A 27 -5.13 -0.78 19.09
N ILE A 28 -4.82 0.12 18.16
CA ILE A 28 -4.61 -0.20 16.75
C ILE A 28 -3.11 -0.12 16.46
N LYS A 29 -2.46 -1.27 16.30
CA LYS A 29 -1.11 -1.31 15.71
C LYS A 29 -1.23 -1.17 14.21
N PHE A 30 -0.57 -0.16 13.65
CA PHE A 30 -0.50 0.10 12.22
C PHE A 30 0.96 -0.08 11.76
N SER A 31 1.26 -1.22 11.13
CA SER A 31 2.58 -1.49 10.56
C SER A 31 2.65 -1.08 9.09
N HIS A 32 3.78 -0.51 8.68
CA HIS A 32 4.10 -0.31 7.27
C HIS A 32 5.62 -0.27 7.00
N VAL A 33 6.00 -0.56 5.76
CA VAL A 33 7.41 -0.75 5.40
C VAL A 33 8.18 0.51 5.00
N VAL A 34 7.49 1.62 4.75
CA VAL A 34 8.09 2.86 4.23
C VAL A 34 8.51 3.84 5.33
N ALA A 35 9.31 4.84 4.96
CA ALA A 35 9.70 5.93 5.85
C ALA A 35 8.51 6.85 6.22
N PRO A 36 8.55 7.53 7.39
CA PRO A 36 7.49 8.44 7.80
C PRO A 36 7.23 9.58 6.80
N ASN A 37 8.28 10.10 6.16
CA ASN A 37 8.18 11.21 5.20
C ASN A 37 7.81 10.76 3.77
N THR A 38 6.90 9.80 3.65
CA THR A 38 6.30 9.34 2.39
C THR A 38 4.79 9.61 2.40
N PRO A 39 4.08 9.52 1.27
CA PRO A 39 2.62 9.66 1.26
C PRO A 39 1.93 8.75 2.27
N LYS A 40 2.28 7.46 2.28
CA LYS A 40 1.74 6.47 3.23
C LYS A 40 2.12 6.76 4.68
N GLY A 41 3.38 7.12 4.96
CA GLY A 41 3.82 7.45 6.32
C GLY A 41 3.08 8.66 6.89
N LYS A 42 2.95 9.73 6.09
CA LYS A 42 2.19 10.93 6.46
C LYS A 42 0.70 10.63 6.68
N ALA A 43 0.11 9.81 5.82
CA ALA A 43 -1.28 9.39 5.94
C ALA A 43 -1.53 8.54 7.20
N ALA A 44 -0.62 7.64 7.56
CA ALA A 44 -0.72 6.83 8.77
C ALA A 44 -0.68 7.71 10.05
N GLU A 45 0.21 8.68 10.10
CA GLU A 45 0.28 9.65 11.21
C GLU A 45 -0.96 10.56 11.26
N TYR A 46 -1.48 10.95 10.11
CA TYR A 46 -2.70 11.75 10.04
C TYR A 46 -3.93 10.95 10.49
N PHE A 47 -4.05 9.69 10.08
CA PHE A 47 -5.07 8.76 10.59
C PHE A 47 -4.96 8.60 12.10
N LYS A 48 -3.75 8.36 12.65
CA LYS A 48 -3.50 8.30 14.09
C LYS A 48 -4.03 9.53 14.81
N LYS A 49 -3.70 10.73 14.32
CA LYS A 49 -4.17 11.99 14.90
C LYS A 49 -5.70 12.05 14.92
N LEU A 50 -6.35 11.79 13.79
CA LEU A 50 -7.82 11.88 13.68
C LEU A 50 -8.52 10.83 14.54
N ALA A 51 -8.04 9.59 14.54
CA ALA A 51 -8.59 8.49 15.33
C ALA A 51 -8.52 8.79 16.84
N GLU A 52 -7.36 9.22 17.35
CA GLU A 52 -7.19 9.53 18.77
C GLU A 52 -8.05 10.74 19.18
N GLN A 53 -8.17 11.76 18.32
CA GLN A 53 -8.97 12.96 18.58
C GLN A 53 -10.47 12.67 18.59
N ARG A 54 -10.99 11.99 17.57
CA ARG A 54 -12.44 11.75 17.38
C ARG A 54 -12.99 10.73 18.36
N THR A 55 -12.15 9.82 18.84
CA THR A 55 -12.54 8.82 19.84
C THR A 55 -12.30 9.31 21.27
N HIS A 56 -11.90 10.57 21.45
CA HIS A 56 -11.57 11.17 22.75
C HIS A 56 -10.58 10.32 23.57
N GLY A 57 -9.56 9.77 22.89
CA GLY A 57 -8.53 8.92 23.49
C GLY A 57 -8.96 7.48 23.79
N LYS A 58 -10.21 7.06 23.50
CA LYS A 58 -10.64 5.66 23.67
C LYS A 58 -9.90 4.70 22.73
N VAL A 59 -9.42 5.21 21.59
CA VAL A 59 -8.56 4.47 20.67
C VAL A 59 -7.16 5.07 20.70
N LYS A 60 -6.15 4.21 20.85
CA LYS A 60 -4.73 4.55 20.68
C LYS A 60 -4.19 3.92 19.40
N VAL A 61 -3.61 4.73 18.51
CA VAL A 61 -3.00 4.21 17.28
C VAL A 61 -1.48 4.19 17.45
N GLN A 62 -0.85 3.04 17.27
CA GLN A 62 0.61 2.87 17.33
C GLN A 62 1.11 2.62 15.91
N VAL A 63 1.78 3.62 15.32
CA VAL A 63 2.33 3.54 13.96
C VAL A 63 3.76 2.98 14.02
N TYR A 64 4.01 1.93 13.25
CA TYR A 64 5.30 1.25 13.15
C TYR A 64 5.82 1.37 11.70
N PRO A 65 6.58 2.43 11.39
CA PRO A 65 7.14 2.65 10.05
C PRO A 65 8.37 1.77 9.80
N ASN A 66 8.94 1.85 8.59
CA ASN A 66 10.22 1.21 8.23
C ASN A 66 10.31 -0.29 8.53
N SER A 67 9.18 -1.00 8.48
CA SER A 67 9.12 -2.43 8.83
C SER A 67 9.61 -2.74 10.26
N GLN A 68 9.48 -1.78 11.18
CA GLN A 68 9.91 -1.95 12.58
C GLN A 68 9.13 -3.05 13.30
N LEU A 69 7.87 -3.29 12.90
CA LEU A 69 7.04 -4.33 13.49
C LEU A 69 6.90 -5.55 12.56
N TYR A 70 6.45 -5.36 11.32
CA TYR A 70 6.34 -6.42 10.32
C TYR A 70 6.88 -5.97 8.96
N LYS A 71 7.56 -6.87 8.25
CA LYS A 71 8.03 -6.69 6.87
C LYS A 71 7.05 -7.33 5.87
N ASP A 72 7.34 -7.12 4.59
CA ASP A 72 6.52 -7.55 3.45
C ASP A 72 6.14 -9.04 3.44
N LYS A 73 6.99 -9.93 3.98
CA LYS A 73 6.78 -11.39 3.89
C LYS A 73 5.77 -11.90 4.92
N GLU A 74 5.70 -11.22 6.07
CA GLU A 74 4.95 -11.66 7.25
C GLU A 74 3.76 -10.76 7.62
N GLU A 75 3.67 -9.54 7.08
CA GLU A 75 2.65 -8.56 7.51
C GLU A 75 1.21 -9.07 7.32
N LEU A 76 0.88 -9.66 6.18
CA LEU A 76 -0.47 -10.14 5.90
C LEU A 76 -0.88 -11.29 6.84
N GLU A 77 0.02 -12.22 7.13
CA GLU A 77 -0.23 -13.30 8.09
C GLU A 77 -0.42 -12.75 9.50
N ALA A 78 0.43 -11.80 9.92
CA ALA A 78 0.28 -11.12 11.21
C ALA A 78 -1.07 -10.40 11.34
N LEU A 79 -1.57 -9.80 10.25
CA LEU A 79 -2.90 -9.18 10.21
C LEU A 79 -4.00 -10.23 10.38
N GLN A 80 -3.92 -11.36 9.66
CA GLN A 80 -4.90 -12.44 9.75
C GLN A 80 -4.97 -13.04 11.17
N LEU A 81 -3.81 -13.21 11.82
CA LEU A 81 -3.69 -13.68 13.19
C LEU A 81 -4.10 -12.62 14.24
N GLY A 82 -4.30 -11.37 13.83
CA GLY A 82 -4.66 -10.26 14.72
C GLY A 82 -3.49 -9.73 15.56
N ALA A 83 -2.25 -10.08 15.22
CA ALA A 83 -1.05 -9.59 15.89
C ALA A 83 -0.76 -8.10 15.57
N VAL A 84 -1.25 -7.64 14.41
CA VAL A 84 -1.37 -6.23 13.99
C VAL A 84 -2.81 -5.97 13.54
N GLN A 85 -3.31 -4.74 13.74
CA GLN A 85 -4.71 -4.41 13.47
C GLN A 85 -4.91 -3.79 12.10
N MET A 86 -3.92 -3.06 11.59
CA MET A 86 -4.01 -2.29 10.35
C MET A 86 -2.71 -2.34 9.56
N LEU A 87 -2.84 -2.44 8.24
CA LEU A 87 -1.74 -2.37 7.26
C LEU A 87 -2.14 -1.54 6.05
N ALA A 88 -1.15 -1.14 5.26
CA ALA A 88 -1.35 -0.56 3.93
C ALA A 88 -0.30 -1.14 2.93
N PRO A 89 -0.40 -2.44 2.59
CA PRO A 89 0.48 -3.09 1.63
C PRO A 89 0.23 -2.57 0.21
N SER A 90 1.25 -2.70 -0.64
CA SER A 90 1.13 -2.45 -2.07
C SER A 90 0.12 -3.40 -2.71
N LEU A 91 -0.62 -2.92 -3.71
CA LEU A 91 -1.57 -3.74 -4.47
C LEU A 91 -0.90 -4.96 -5.12
N ALA A 92 0.40 -4.88 -5.40
CA ALA A 92 1.21 -5.99 -5.92
C ALA A 92 1.32 -7.21 -4.98
N LYS A 93 0.99 -7.07 -3.69
CA LYS A 93 1.39 -8.04 -2.64
C LYS A 93 0.29 -9.02 -2.22
N PHE A 94 -0.88 -8.98 -2.86
CA PHE A 94 -2.02 -9.84 -2.50
C PHE A 94 -2.02 -11.20 -3.23
N GLY A 95 -1.18 -11.38 -4.24
CA GLY A 95 -1.03 -12.65 -4.98
C GLY A 95 -0.75 -13.86 -4.08
N PRO A 96 0.22 -13.79 -3.14
CA PRO A 96 0.49 -14.87 -2.18
C PRO A 96 -0.69 -15.23 -1.25
N LEU A 97 -1.58 -14.28 -0.97
CA LEU A 97 -2.82 -14.51 -0.21
C LEU A 97 -3.89 -15.25 -1.05
N GLY A 98 -3.64 -15.45 -2.34
CA GLY A 98 -4.55 -16.06 -3.29
C GLY A 98 -5.57 -15.09 -3.88
N VAL A 99 -5.41 -13.78 -3.67
CA VAL A 99 -6.26 -12.73 -4.27
C VAL A 99 -5.49 -12.08 -5.42
N LYS A 100 -5.27 -12.87 -6.47
CA LYS A 100 -4.39 -12.55 -7.61
C LYS A 100 -4.95 -11.43 -8.48
N GLU A 101 -6.25 -11.17 -8.39
CA GLU A 101 -6.96 -10.13 -9.13
C GLU A 101 -6.40 -8.72 -8.85
N PHE A 102 -5.79 -8.49 -7.68
CA PHE A 102 -5.09 -7.24 -7.37
C PHE A 102 -3.85 -7.00 -8.24
N GLU A 103 -3.25 -8.05 -8.82
CA GLU A 103 -2.11 -7.89 -9.73
C GLU A 103 -2.53 -7.19 -11.04
N VAL A 104 -3.82 -6.92 -11.26
CA VAL A 104 -4.28 -6.07 -12.38
C VAL A 104 -3.72 -4.65 -12.32
N PHE A 105 -3.43 -4.14 -11.12
CA PHE A 105 -2.80 -2.82 -10.94
C PHE A 105 -1.31 -2.82 -11.31
N ASP A 106 -0.69 -4.00 -11.42
CA ASP A 106 0.71 -4.15 -11.83
C ASP A 106 0.87 -4.24 -13.35
N LEU A 107 -0.22 -4.25 -14.11
CA LEU A 107 -0.15 -4.34 -15.56
C LEU A 107 0.56 -3.10 -16.15
N PRO A 108 1.62 -3.30 -16.95
CA PRO A 108 2.44 -2.20 -17.44
C PRO A 108 1.66 -1.27 -18.37
N TYR A 109 1.68 0.03 -18.08
CA TYR A 109 0.94 1.07 -18.83
C TYR A 109 -0.57 0.86 -18.89
N VAL A 110 -1.18 0.13 -17.95
CA VAL A 110 -2.65 0.00 -17.86
C VAL A 110 -3.33 1.33 -17.49
N PHE A 111 -2.58 2.25 -16.86
CA PHE A 111 -3.01 3.62 -16.54
C PHE A 111 -2.04 4.61 -17.19
N ASP A 112 -2.56 5.61 -17.88
CA ASP A 112 -1.76 6.70 -18.45
C ASP A 112 -1.62 7.90 -17.48
N ASN A 113 -2.51 8.03 -16.51
CA ASN A 113 -2.57 9.18 -15.60
C ASN A 113 -3.30 8.84 -14.28
N TYR A 114 -3.22 9.77 -13.31
CA TYR A 114 -3.88 9.63 -12.00
C TYR A 114 -5.41 9.61 -12.08
N ASP A 115 -6.03 10.20 -13.11
CA ASP A 115 -7.49 10.21 -13.23
C ASP A 115 -8.03 8.81 -13.55
N GLU A 116 -7.34 8.06 -14.41
CA GLU A 116 -7.66 6.66 -14.70
C GLU A 116 -7.44 5.75 -13.48
N VAL A 117 -6.34 5.96 -12.75
CA VAL A 117 -6.10 5.29 -11.47
C VAL A 117 -7.27 5.54 -10.52
N ASN A 118 -7.66 6.81 -10.36
CA ASN A 118 -8.73 7.21 -9.46
C ASN A 118 -10.08 6.58 -9.84
N LYS A 119 -10.43 6.55 -11.13
CA LYS A 119 -11.65 5.91 -11.63
C LYS A 119 -11.71 4.43 -11.25
N VAL A 120 -10.62 3.70 -11.43
CA VAL A 120 -10.58 2.25 -11.14
C VAL A 120 -10.51 1.96 -9.65
N MET A 121 -9.58 2.59 -8.92
CA MET A 121 -9.35 2.32 -7.49
C MET A 121 -10.52 2.79 -6.61
N HIS A 122 -11.12 3.95 -6.92
CA HIS A 122 -12.22 4.49 -6.11
C HIS A 122 -13.61 4.19 -6.69
N GLY A 123 -13.68 3.54 -7.85
CA GLY A 123 -14.92 3.11 -8.49
C GLY A 123 -15.39 1.70 -8.10
N PRO A 124 -16.38 1.16 -8.85
CA PRO A 124 -16.94 -0.18 -8.60
C PRO A 124 -15.91 -1.31 -8.62
N ILE A 125 -14.92 -1.23 -9.53
CA ILE A 125 -13.87 -2.25 -9.67
C ILE A 125 -13.02 -2.33 -8.40
N GLY A 126 -12.49 -1.20 -7.92
CA GLY A 126 -11.73 -1.17 -6.67
C GLY A 126 -12.55 -1.66 -5.47
N LYS A 127 -13.82 -1.26 -5.36
CA LYS A 127 -14.70 -1.77 -4.29
C LYS A 127 -14.86 -3.29 -4.35
N GLN A 128 -15.09 -3.84 -5.53
CA GLN A 128 -15.19 -5.29 -5.74
C GLN A 128 -13.91 -6.02 -5.35
N LEU A 129 -12.74 -5.46 -5.68
CA LEU A 129 -11.44 -6.02 -5.30
C LEU A 129 -11.24 -6.02 -3.79
N LEU A 130 -11.54 -4.92 -3.09
CA LEU A 130 -11.47 -4.89 -1.61
C LEU A 130 -12.37 -5.94 -0.96
N THR A 131 -13.58 -6.18 -1.49
CA THR A 131 -14.49 -7.21 -0.96
C THR A 131 -13.94 -8.64 -1.07
N LYS A 132 -13.08 -8.93 -2.07
CA LYS A 132 -12.46 -10.27 -2.18
C LYS A 132 -11.58 -10.64 -0.98
N LEU A 133 -11.04 -9.62 -0.29
CA LEU A 133 -10.22 -9.80 0.92
C LEU A 133 -11.02 -10.38 2.09
N GLU A 134 -12.35 -10.21 2.13
CA GLU A 134 -13.17 -10.64 3.26
C GLU A 134 -13.12 -12.15 3.48
N SER A 135 -13.03 -12.93 2.40
CA SER A 135 -12.85 -14.40 2.44
C SER A 135 -11.56 -14.84 3.14
N LYS A 136 -10.62 -13.91 3.35
CA LYS A 136 -9.33 -14.13 4.00
C LYS A 136 -9.30 -13.58 5.43
N GLY A 137 -10.45 -13.15 5.97
CA GLY A 137 -10.53 -12.52 7.29
C GLY A 137 -9.99 -11.09 7.32
N ILE A 138 -9.87 -10.44 6.15
CA ILE A 138 -9.32 -9.10 5.99
C ILE A 138 -10.41 -8.17 5.46
N LYS A 139 -10.55 -6.98 6.03
CA LYS A 139 -11.46 -5.95 5.54
C LYS A 139 -10.65 -4.86 4.84
N GLY A 140 -10.97 -4.59 3.59
CA GLY A 140 -10.47 -3.42 2.88
C GLY A 140 -11.25 -2.16 3.25
N LEU A 141 -10.56 -1.11 3.65
CA LEU A 141 -11.16 0.16 4.11
C LEU A 141 -11.06 1.26 3.06
N ALA A 142 -9.91 1.38 2.40
CA ALA A 142 -9.65 2.43 1.42
C ALA A 142 -8.47 2.05 0.50
N TYR A 143 -8.27 2.88 -0.51
CA TYR A 143 -7.05 2.88 -1.32
C TYR A 143 -6.27 4.16 -1.08
N TRP A 144 -4.94 4.05 -1.00
CA TRP A 144 -4.02 5.19 -0.91
C TRP A 144 -3.04 5.20 -2.05
N ASP A 145 -2.78 6.39 -2.59
CA ASP A 145 -1.84 6.56 -3.69
C ASP A 145 -0.39 6.68 -3.21
N ASN A 146 0.54 6.21 -4.04
CA ASN A 146 1.89 6.74 -4.05
C ASN A 146 2.16 7.44 -5.38
N GLY A 147 2.36 6.68 -6.46
CA GLY A 147 2.67 7.25 -7.76
C GLY A 147 3.17 6.23 -8.78
N PHE A 148 3.60 6.75 -9.92
CA PHE A 148 4.13 5.93 -11.00
C PHE A 148 5.54 5.44 -10.72
N LYS A 149 5.76 4.16 -11.01
CA LYS A 149 7.03 3.45 -10.92
C LYS A 149 7.97 3.84 -12.05
N ASN A 150 9.25 3.89 -11.73
CA ASN A 150 10.34 4.30 -12.61
C ASN A 150 11.51 3.34 -12.42
N PHE A 151 12.26 3.06 -13.48
CA PHE A 151 13.44 2.19 -13.38
C PHE A 151 14.64 2.97 -12.86
N SER A 152 15.38 2.37 -11.93
CA SER A 152 16.70 2.83 -11.52
C SER A 152 17.75 1.74 -11.69
N ALA A 153 18.96 2.12 -12.09
CA ALA A 153 20.12 1.23 -12.14
C ALA A 153 21.44 2.01 -12.16
N ASN A 154 22.56 1.30 -12.10
CA ASN A 154 23.89 1.90 -12.26
C ASN A 154 24.34 2.08 -13.73
N LYS A 155 23.57 1.56 -14.69
CA LYS A 155 23.69 1.85 -16.13
C LYS A 155 22.52 2.74 -16.59
N PRO A 156 22.72 3.62 -17.59
CA PRO A 156 21.60 4.35 -18.21
C PRO A 156 20.57 3.38 -18.82
N ILE A 157 19.29 3.75 -18.73
CA ILE A 157 18.18 2.97 -19.29
C ILE A 157 17.42 3.90 -20.23
N LYS A 158 17.53 3.72 -21.54
CA LYS A 158 16.82 4.52 -22.54
C LYS A 158 15.83 3.69 -23.36
N THR A 159 16.13 2.42 -23.52
CA THR A 159 15.35 1.46 -24.29
C THR A 159 15.15 0.18 -23.50
N PRO A 160 14.16 -0.66 -23.87
CA PRO A 160 13.99 -1.99 -23.27
C PRO A 160 15.25 -2.85 -23.29
N ALA A 161 16.06 -2.74 -24.35
CA ALA A 161 17.27 -3.54 -24.52
C ALA A 161 18.33 -3.28 -23.43
N ASP A 162 18.31 -2.10 -22.80
CA ASP A 162 19.26 -1.73 -21.75
C ASP A 162 19.04 -2.52 -20.45
N LEU A 163 17.84 -3.10 -20.26
CA LEU A 163 17.49 -3.94 -19.11
C LEU A 163 17.82 -5.42 -19.32
N LYS A 164 18.21 -5.82 -20.53
CA LYS A 164 18.44 -7.23 -20.86
C LYS A 164 19.57 -7.81 -20.00
N GLY A 165 19.28 -8.91 -19.31
CA GLY A 165 20.21 -9.61 -18.43
C GLY A 165 20.45 -8.93 -17.08
N MET A 166 19.85 -7.76 -16.81
CA MET A 166 19.96 -7.11 -15.50
C MET A 166 19.11 -7.83 -14.46
N LYS A 167 19.64 -8.02 -13.26
CA LYS A 167 18.88 -8.46 -12.09
C LYS A 167 18.10 -7.29 -11.53
N ILE A 168 16.79 -7.28 -11.72
CA ILE A 168 15.92 -6.19 -11.27
C ILE A 168 15.11 -6.65 -10.06
N ARG A 169 15.24 -5.93 -8.95
CA ARG A 169 14.39 -6.16 -7.78
C ARG A 169 12.96 -5.78 -8.11
N ILE A 170 12.03 -6.64 -7.72
CA ILE A 170 10.58 -6.41 -7.82
C ILE A 170 9.86 -6.75 -6.50
N GLN A 171 8.60 -6.35 -6.41
CA GLN A 171 7.68 -6.81 -5.36
C GLN A 171 7.19 -8.24 -5.65
N SER A 172 6.51 -8.86 -4.68
CA SER A 172 6.00 -10.24 -4.82
C SER A 172 4.73 -10.32 -5.68
N SER A 173 4.89 -10.08 -6.99
CA SER A 173 3.83 -10.13 -7.99
C SER A 173 4.28 -10.91 -9.21
N LYS A 174 3.43 -11.81 -9.71
CA LYS A 174 3.75 -12.54 -10.94
C LYS A 174 3.60 -11.70 -12.20
N VAL A 175 2.83 -10.62 -12.14
CA VAL A 175 2.73 -9.66 -13.25
C VAL A 175 4.04 -8.89 -13.38
N LEU A 176 4.62 -8.44 -12.26
CA LEU A 176 5.94 -7.79 -12.25
C LEU A 176 7.06 -8.76 -12.67
N GLU A 177 6.96 -10.05 -12.31
CA GLU A 177 7.89 -11.06 -12.83
C GLU A 177 7.84 -11.15 -14.37
N GLU A 178 6.63 -11.19 -14.95
CA GLU A 178 6.46 -11.25 -16.40
C GLU A 178 6.84 -9.93 -17.09
N GLU A 179 6.58 -8.78 -16.44
CA GLU A 179 7.03 -7.46 -16.88
C GLU A 179 8.55 -7.46 -17.09
N MET A 180 9.32 -7.85 -16.08
CA MET A 180 10.79 -7.91 -16.21
C MET A 180 11.23 -8.91 -17.28
N ARG A 181 10.59 -10.08 -17.37
CA ARG A 181 10.92 -11.09 -18.38
C ARG A 181 10.65 -10.61 -19.80
N SER A 182 9.59 -9.83 -20.01
CA SER A 182 9.28 -9.22 -21.32
C SER A 182 10.36 -8.24 -21.80
N LEU A 183 11.10 -7.64 -20.87
CA LEU A 183 12.25 -6.76 -21.12
C LEU A 183 13.57 -7.55 -21.23
N GLY A 184 13.55 -8.88 -21.08
CA GLY A 184 14.75 -9.71 -21.02
C GLY A 184 15.56 -9.54 -19.73
N ALA A 185 15.00 -8.89 -18.71
CA ALA A 185 15.60 -8.75 -17.39
C ALA A 185 15.34 -10.00 -16.52
N LEU A 186 16.06 -10.09 -15.41
CA LEU A 186 15.99 -11.18 -14.44
C LEU A 186 15.31 -10.68 -13.17
N PRO A 187 14.00 -10.94 -12.96
CA PRO A 187 13.31 -10.45 -11.76
C PRO A 187 13.85 -11.12 -10.48
N GLN A 188 13.97 -10.34 -9.41
CA GLN A 188 14.33 -10.80 -8.07
C GLN A 188 13.32 -10.29 -7.04
N VAL A 189 12.51 -11.19 -6.46
CA VAL A 189 11.52 -10.82 -5.44
C VAL A 189 12.22 -10.60 -4.11
N MET A 190 12.11 -9.38 -3.56
CA MET A 190 12.72 -9.02 -2.27
C MET A 190 11.84 -8.08 -1.46
N ALA A 191 11.93 -8.16 -0.13
CA ALA A 191 11.21 -7.25 0.75
C ALA A 191 11.76 -5.83 0.62
N PHE A 192 10.91 -4.80 0.76
CA PHE A 192 11.32 -3.40 0.61
C PHE A 192 12.49 -3.02 1.55
N SER A 193 12.50 -3.54 2.78
CA SER A 193 13.58 -3.32 3.75
C SER A 193 14.95 -3.83 3.30
N GLU A 194 15.01 -4.75 2.34
CA GLU A 194 16.24 -5.38 1.85
C GLU A 194 16.82 -4.63 0.62
N VAL A 195 16.04 -3.72 0.01
CA VAL A 195 16.35 -3.14 -1.31
C VAL A 195 17.62 -2.30 -1.31
N TYR A 196 17.78 -1.39 -0.35
CA TYR A 196 18.96 -0.53 -0.30
C TYR A 196 20.25 -1.35 -0.26
N GLN A 197 20.32 -2.33 0.63
CA GLN A 197 21.50 -3.18 0.78
C GLN A 197 21.76 -4.01 -0.48
N ALA A 198 20.69 -4.55 -1.09
CA ALA A 198 20.81 -5.37 -2.30
C ALA A 198 21.33 -4.56 -3.50
N LEU A 199 20.92 -3.29 -3.63
CA LEU A 199 21.43 -2.37 -4.65
C LEU A 199 22.87 -1.94 -4.34
N GLN A 200 23.18 -1.62 -3.08
CA GLN A 200 24.52 -1.21 -2.65
C GLN A 200 25.58 -2.29 -2.91
N THR A 201 25.21 -3.55 -2.68
CA THR A 201 26.11 -4.71 -2.80
C THR A 201 26.11 -5.36 -4.19
N GLY A 202 25.23 -4.93 -5.10
CA GLY A 202 25.12 -5.52 -6.45
C GLY A 202 24.45 -6.90 -6.48
N VAL A 203 23.75 -7.30 -5.42
CA VAL A 203 22.87 -8.48 -5.45
C VAL A 203 21.83 -8.30 -6.57
N VAL A 204 21.27 -7.11 -6.67
CA VAL A 204 20.49 -6.65 -7.83
C VAL A 204 21.16 -5.43 -8.48
N ASP A 205 21.00 -5.32 -9.79
CA ASP A 205 21.58 -4.25 -10.60
C ASP A 205 20.72 -2.98 -10.59
N GLY A 206 19.42 -3.15 -10.36
CA GLY A 206 18.41 -2.11 -10.38
C GLY A 206 17.10 -2.49 -9.69
N THR A 207 16.16 -1.57 -9.69
CA THR A 207 14.79 -1.77 -9.17
C THR A 207 13.82 -0.89 -9.94
N GLU A 208 12.53 -1.17 -9.78
CA GLU A 208 11.46 -0.22 -10.06
C GLU A 208 10.91 0.37 -8.76
N LEU A 209 10.80 1.71 -8.68
CA LEU A 209 10.23 2.44 -7.55
C LEU A 209 9.63 3.77 -8.01
N GLU A 210 8.74 4.33 -7.21
CA GLU A 210 8.33 5.72 -7.28
C GLU A 210 9.45 6.62 -6.72
N ALA A 211 9.50 7.88 -7.16
CA ALA A 211 10.56 8.80 -6.77
C ALA A 211 10.58 9.05 -5.24
N SER A 212 9.41 9.11 -4.60
CA SER A 212 9.28 9.28 -3.15
C SER A 212 9.99 8.17 -2.37
N ASN A 213 9.81 6.91 -2.78
CA ASN A 213 10.48 5.76 -2.16
C ASN A 213 11.97 5.75 -2.48
N LEU A 214 12.36 5.99 -3.73
CA LEU A 214 13.78 6.03 -4.12
C LEU A 214 14.57 7.08 -3.33
N TYR A 215 13.97 8.25 -3.09
CA TYR A 215 14.57 9.32 -2.30
C TYR A 215 14.63 8.98 -0.81
N THR A 216 13.49 8.63 -0.21
CA THR A 216 13.39 8.43 1.25
C THR A 216 14.11 7.19 1.76
N SER A 217 14.24 6.14 0.92
CA SER A 217 15.06 4.96 1.23
C SER A 217 16.55 5.17 0.95
N LYS A 218 16.93 6.35 0.46
CA LYS A 218 18.29 6.68 0.00
C LYS A 218 18.82 5.80 -1.14
N ALA A 219 17.94 5.07 -1.85
CA ALA A 219 18.36 4.22 -2.96
C ALA A 219 19.02 5.02 -4.09
N TYR A 220 18.67 6.30 -4.25
CA TYR A 220 19.35 7.22 -5.17
C TYR A 220 20.86 7.35 -4.89
N GLU A 221 21.33 7.16 -3.65
CA GLU A 221 22.76 7.23 -3.33
C GLU A 221 23.57 6.07 -3.93
N VAL A 222 22.90 4.96 -4.26
CA VAL A 222 23.51 3.71 -4.76
C VAL A 222 22.98 3.33 -6.15
N GLN A 223 22.25 4.24 -6.80
CA GLN A 223 21.68 4.08 -8.13
C GLN A 223 22.00 5.31 -8.98
N LYS A 224 22.96 5.16 -9.89
CA LYS A 224 23.50 6.28 -10.68
C LYS A 224 22.52 6.85 -11.70
N ASN A 225 21.50 6.09 -12.11
CA ASN A 225 20.53 6.52 -13.11
C ASN A 225 19.10 6.22 -12.62
N LEU A 226 18.21 7.20 -12.81
CA LEU A 226 16.78 7.07 -12.66
C LEU A 226 16.12 7.45 -13.99
N THR A 227 15.38 6.53 -14.59
CA THR A 227 14.63 6.77 -15.82
C THR A 227 13.15 6.83 -15.50
N LEU A 228 12.53 7.99 -15.75
CA LEU A 228 11.14 8.28 -15.45
C LEU A 228 10.18 7.62 -16.45
N THR A 229 10.25 6.29 -16.56
CA THR A 229 9.47 5.48 -17.50
C THR A 229 7.97 5.50 -17.21
N GLN A 230 7.57 5.77 -15.96
CA GLN A 230 6.18 5.81 -15.51
C GLN A 230 5.36 4.61 -16.02
N HIS A 231 5.96 3.43 -15.91
CA HIS A 231 5.51 2.21 -16.62
C HIS A 231 4.47 1.41 -15.85
N GLY A 232 4.25 1.72 -14.58
CA GLY A 232 3.19 1.11 -13.78
C GLY A 232 2.88 1.98 -12.58
N PHE A 233 1.74 1.75 -11.94
CA PHE A 233 1.32 2.50 -10.78
C PHE A 233 1.57 1.71 -9.49
N LEU A 234 1.95 2.39 -8.42
CA LEU A 234 1.98 1.80 -7.09
C LEU A 234 1.00 2.54 -6.18
N GLY A 235 -0.04 1.82 -5.80
CA GLY A 235 -1.00 2.20 -4.78
C GLY A 235 -0.99 1.19 -3.62
N TYR A 236 -1.75 1.51 -2.59
CA TYR A 236 -1.91 0.69 -1.40
C TYR A 236 -3.39 0.39 -1.16
N ALA A 237 -3.68 -0.77 -0.58
CA ALA A 237 -4.99 -1.03 0.03
C ALA A 237 -4.83 -0.87 1.54
N LEU A 238 -5.56 0.08 2.15
CA LEU A 238 -5.66 0.17 3.60
C LEU A 238 -6.58 -0.95 4.09
N ILE A 239 -6.02 -1.86 4.88
CA ILE A 239 -6.67 -3.09 5.29
C ILE A 239 -6.58 -3.31 6.80
N VAL A 240 -7.55 -4.03 7.34
CA VAL A 240 -7.61 -4.38 8.76
C VAL A 240 -8.00 -5.83 8.98
N ASN A 241 -7.68 -6.37 10.16
CA ASN A 241 -8.25 -7.64 10.59
C ASN A 241 -9.77 -7.48 10.70
N LYS A 242 -10.53 -8.28 9.94
CA LYS A 242 -11.99 -8.13 9.83
C LYS A 242 -12.69 -8.35 11.17
N LYS A 243 -12.29 -9.39 11.91
CA LYS A 243 -12.89 -9.72 13.22
C LYS A 243 -12.68 -8.58 14.22
N PHE A 244 -11.47 -8.00 14.26
CA PHE A 244 -11.18 -6.83 15.09
C PHE A 244 -12.07 -5.65 14.71
N TRP A 245 -12.09 -5.25 13.43
CA TRP A 245 -12.82 -4.06 13.00
C TRP A 245 -14.33 -4.19 13.15
N ASP A 246 -14.88 -5.36 12.81
CA ASP A 246 -16.32 -5.60 12.91
C ASP A 246 -16.77 -5.74 14.38
N GLY A 247 -15.87 -6.11 15.30
CA GLY A 247 -16.11 -6.20 16.73
C GLY A 247 -15.96 -4.89 17.51
N LEU A 248 -15.55 -3.80 16.87
CA LEU A 248 -15.47 -2.48 17.51
C LEU A 248 -16.86 -1.97 17.91
N PRO A 249 -16.98 -1.23 19.04
CA PRO A 249 -18.20 -0.50 19.36
C PRO A 249 -18.65 0.39 18.19
N ALA A 250 -19.96 0.46 17.95
CA ALA A 250 -20.49 1.11 16.75
C ALA A 250 -20.15 2.61 16.66
N ASP A 251 -20.13 3.31 17.81
CA ASP A 251 -19.70 4.71 17.92
C ASP A 251 -18.21 4.86 17.57
N ILE A 252 -17.36 4.00 18.12
CA ILE A 252 -15.92 4.00 17.82
C ILE A 252 -15.65 3.69 16.35
N ARG A 253 -16.29 2.65 15.80
CA ARG A 253 -16.11 2.27 14.40
C ARG A 253 -16.52 3.40 13.46
N LYS A 254 -17.62 4.09 13.74
CA LYS A 254 -18.08 5.24 12.94
C LYS A 254 -17.03 6.36 12.90
N GLU A 255 -16.44 6.71 14.05
CA GLU A 255 -15.39 7.74 14.10
C GLU A 255 -14.12 7.31 13.37
N LEU A 256 -13.76 6.02 13.46
CA LEU A 256 -12.61 5.47 12.74
C LEU A 256 -12.83 5.39 11.23
N ASP A 257 -14.03 5.00 10.78
CA ASP A 257 -14.39 5.01 9.36
C ASP A 257 -14.31 6.44 8.79
N GLY A 258 -14.77 7.44 9.55
CA GLY A 258 -14.60 8.85 9.20
C GLY A 258 -13.14 9.29 9.17
N ALA A 259 -12.33 8.86 10.14
CA ALA A 259 -10.89 9.15 10.18
C ALA A 259 -10.14 8.53 8.98
N VAL A 260 -10.54 7.32 8.56
CA VAL A 260 -10.01 6.67 7.36
C VAL A 260 -10.38 7.46 6.10
N ALA A 261 -11.63 7.91 5.97
CA ALA A 261 -12.07 8.69 4.81
C ALA A 261 -11.21 9.96 4.64
N ASP A 262 -11.05 10.75 5.71
CA ASP A 262 -10.27 11.99 5.66
C ASP A 262 -8.77 11.74 5.48
N ALA A 263 -8.23 10.68 6.10
CA ALA A 263 -6.84 10.30 5.89
C ALA A 263 -6.56 9.85 4.46
N SER A 264 -7.54 9.21 3.80
CA SER A 264 -7.42 8.79 2.41
C SER A 264 -7.45 9.97 1.44
N VAL A 265 -8.33 10.96 1.68
CA VAL A 265 -8.31 12.22 0.92
C VAL A 265 -6.97 12.94 1.06
N TYR A 266 -6.43 12.99 2.28
CA TYR A 266 -5.11 13.57 2.52
C TYR A 266 -4.00 12.80 1.80
N ALA A 267 -3.96 11.47 1.93
CA ALA A 267 -2.96 10.61 1.31
C ALA A 267 -2.87 10.84 -0.21
N ASN A 268 -4.01 10.81 -0.89
CA ASN A 268 -4.06 10.88 -2.34
C ASN A 268 -3.76 12.29 -2.84
N LYS A 269 -4.14 13.33 -2.08
CA LYS A 269 -3.80 14.72 -2.40
C LYS A 269 -2.30 14.96 -2.40
N ILE A 270 -1.56 14.42 -1.43
CA ILE A 270 -0.12 14.69 -1.29
C ILE A 270 0.76 13.79 -2.18
N ALA A 271 0.22 12.66 -2.65
CA ALA A 271 1.00 11.61 -3.29
C ALA A 271 1.83 12.10 -4.50
N LYS A 272 1.19 12.84 -5.41
CA LYS A 272 1.86 13.42 -6.58
C LYS A 272 2.91 14.47 -6.18
N GLU A 273 2.54 15.38 -5.28
CA GLU A 273 3.41 16.47 -4.83
C GLU A 273 4.70 15.94 -4.18
N GLU A 274 4.60 14.90 -3.36
CA GLU A 274 5.75 14.27 -2.72
C GLU A 274 6.67 13.58 -3.74
N ASN A 275 6.12 12.97 -4.79
CA ASN A 275 6.92 12.39 -5.87
C ASN A 275 7.62 13.47 -6.72
N ASP A 276 6.94 14.57 -7.06
CA ASP A 276 7.54 15.69 -7.79
C ASP A 276 8.69 16.33 -7.00
N LYS A 277 8.48 16.55 -5.68
CA LYS A 277 9.53 17.04 -4.77
C LYS A 277 10.70 16.06 -4.69
N ALA A 278 10.43 14.75 -4.63
CA ALA A 278 11.48 13.74 -4.58
C ALA A 278 12.32 13.73 -5.87
N VAL A 279 11.71 13.86 -7.05
CA VAL A 279 12.44 14.00 -8.32
C VAL A 279 13.36 15.22 -8.28
N ALA A 280 12.87 16.37 -7.82
CA ALA A 280 13.68 17.57 -7.70
C ALA A 280 14.85 17.39 -6.72
N ALA A 281 14.61 16.77 -5.56
CA ALA A 281 15.64 16.50 -4.56
C ALA A 281 16.71 15.49 -5.06
N ILE A 282 16.30 14.44 -5.77
CA ILE A 282 17.22 13.48 -6.39
C ILE A 282 18.12 14.19 -7.40
N LYS A 283 17.57 15.04 -8.28
CA LYS A 283 18.36 15.85 -9.21
C LYS A 283 19.33 16.78 -8.48
N ALA A 284 18.86 17.49 -7.46
CA ALA A 284 19.67 18.43 -6.68
C ALA A 284 20.81 17.74 -5.91
N SER A 285 20.67 16.45 -5.59
CA SER A 285 21.73 15.70 -4.90
C SER A 285 23.00 15.50 -5.72
N GLY A 286 22.91 15.55 -7.06
CA GLY A 286 24.02 15.24 -7.97
C GLY A 286 24.48 13.77 -7.99
N LYS A 287 23.86 12.87 -7.19
CA LYS A 287 24.25 11.46 -7.09
C LYS A 287 23.62 10.56 -8.16
N THR A 288 22.48 10.97 -8.70
CA THR A 288 21.70 10.20 -9.69
C THR A 288 21.37 11.08 -10.89
N GLN A 289 21.70 10.61 -12.08
CA GLN A 289 21.20 11.21 -13.31
C GLN A 289 19.72 10.85 -13.48
N VAL A 290 18.85 11.86 -13.49
CA VAL A 290 17.43 11.69 -13.79
C VAL A 290 17.22 11.90 -15.28
N TYR A 291 16.64 10.91 -15.96
CA TYR A 291 16.31 10.92 -17.38
C TYR A 291 14.80 10.81 -17.58
N MET A 292 14.26 11.63 -18.49
CA MET A 292 12.89 11.52 -18.96
C MET A 292 12.91 10.94 -20.38
N PRO A 293 12.32 9.76 -20.62
CA PRO A 293 12.22 9.20 -21.96
C PRO A 293 11.50 10.15 -22.92
N THR A 294 11.97 10.17 -24.16
CA THR A 294 11.20 10.75 -25.28
C THR A 294 9.91 9.97 -25.53
N PRO A 295 8.91 10.55 -26.24
CA PRO A 295 7.70 9.81 -26.60
C PRO A 295 7.99 8.48 -27.32
N GLN A 296 8.99 8.45 -28.20
CA GLN A 296 9.40 7.26 -28.95
C GLN A 296 10.02 6.19 -28.04
N GLU A 297 10.84 6.59 -27.07
CA GLU A 297 11.42 5.67 -26.08
C GLU A 297 10.35 5.12 -25.14
N ARG A 298 9.41 5.96 -24.65
CA ARG A 298 8.26 5.51 -23.85
C ARG A 298 7.43 4.50 -24.63
N GLU A 299 7.18 4.76 -25.92
CA GLU A 299 6.42 3.84 -26.76
C GLU A 299 7.16 2.51 -26.98
N ALA A 300 8.49 2.53 -27.07
CA ALA A 300 9.29 1.30 -27.13
C ALA A 300 9.13 0.46 -25.85
N PHE A 301 9.11 1.08 -24.66
CA PHE A 301 8.80 0.39 -23.40
C PHE A 301 7.38 -0.18 -23.39
N LYS A 302 6.39 0.63 -23.79
CA LYS A 302 4.98 0.20 -23.85
C LYS A 302 4.84 -1.02 -24.74
N LYS A 303 5.37 -0.97 -25.97
CA LYS A 303 5.31 -2.08 -26.93
C LYS A 303 5.99 -3.36 -26.41
N ALA A 304 7.11 -3.23 -25.72
CA ALA A 304 7.83 -4.39 -25.16
C ALA A 304 7.04 -5.08 -24.03
N MET A 305 6.31 -4.31 -23.22
CA MET A 305 5.61 -4.81 -22.03
C MET A 305 4.13 -5.10 -22.25
N LEU A 306 3.50 -4.56 -23.30
CA LEU A 306 2.09 -4.78 -23.60
C LEU A 306 1.68 -6.28 -23.68
N PRO A 307 2.50 -7.21 -24.22
CA PRO A 307 2.18 -8.64 -24.22
C PRO A 307 1.95 -9.24 -22.83
N VAL A 308 2.47 -8.62 -21.76
CA VAL A 308 2.27 -9.04 -20.36
C VAL A 308 0.77 -9.10 -20.05
N HIS A 309 -0.02 -8.17 -20.57
CA HIS A 309 -1.46 -8.12 -20.34
C HIS A 309 -2.16 -9.42 -20.74
N GLN A 310 -1.88 -9.92 -21.94
CA GLN A 310 -2.48 -11.14 -22.46
C GLN A 310 -1.94 -12.38 -21.74
N LYS A 311 -0.63 -12.44 -21.47
CA LYS A 311 -0.01 -13.56 -20.77
C LYS A 311 -0.54 -13.72 -19.33
N MET A 312 -0.87 -12.61 -18.69
CA MET A 312 -1.34 -12.59 -17.30
C MET A 312 -2.87 -12.61 -17.17
N ALA A 313 -3.62 -12.55 -18.28
CA ALA A 313 -5.07 -12.47 -18.28
C ALA A 313 -5.75 -13.65 -17.55
N SER A 314 -5.26 -14.88 -17.73
CA SER A 314 -5.82 -16.07 -17.05
C SER A 314 -5.57 -16.06 -15.55
N ARG A 315 -4.50 -15.41 -15.09
CA ARG A 315 -4.14 -15.30 -13.68
C ARG A 315 -4.95 -14.22 -12.97
N ILE A 316 -5.15 -13.08 -13.65
CA ILE A 316 -5.87 -11.92 -13.12
C ILE A 316 -7.38 -12.11 -13.23
N GLY A 317 -7.84 -12.73 -14.31
CA GLY A 317 -9.25 -12.79 -14.69
C GLY A 317 -9.50 -11.99 -15.98
N PRO A 318 -9.87 -12.64 -17.09
CA PRO A 318 -10.03 -11.96 -18.37
C PRO A 318 -11.19 -10.96 -18.38
N ASP A 319 -12.22 -11.16 -17.57
CA ASP A 319 -13.35 -10.23 -17.51
C ASP A 319 -13.02 -8.97 -16.71
N LEU A 320 -12.30 -9.09 -15.60
CA LEU A 320 -11.74 -7.94 -14.88
C LEU A 320 -10.81 -7.10 -15.77
N LEU A 321 -10.01 -7.77 -16.61
CA LEU A 321 -9.14 -7.09 -17.56
C LEU A 321 -9.93 -6.27 -18.59
N LYS A 322 -11.02 -6.84 -19.13
CA LYS A 322 -11.91 -6.12 -20.06
C LYS A 322 -12.61 -4.94 -19.37
N GLU A 323 -13.05 -5.12 -18.13
CA GLU A 323 -13.68 -4.05 -17.33
C GLU A 323 -12.72 -2.88 -17.14
N ILE A 324 -11.46 -3.16 -16.77
CA ILE A 324 -10.45 -2.11 -16.61
C ILE A 324 -10.17 -1.41 -17.93
N TYR A 325 -10.01 -2.14 -19.04
CA TYR A 325 -9.82 -1.50 -20.35
C TYR A 325 -10.97 -0.60 -20.75
N LYS A 326 -12.20 -1.01 -20.44
CA LYS A 326 -13.38 -0.19 -20.68
C LYS A 326 -13.38 1.06 -19.80
N GLU A 327 -13.05 0.93 -18.52
CA GLU A 327 -13.07 2.03 -17.55
C GLU A 327 -11.97 3.07 -17.80
N THR A 328 -10.78 2.62 -18.23
CA THR A 328 -9.64 3.50 -18.55
C THR A 328 -9.65 3.96 -20.01
N GLY A 329 -10.48 3.37 -20.88
CA GLY A 329 -10.43 3.61 -22.31
C GLY A 329 -9.19 2.99 -23.00
N PHE A 330 -8.45 2.14 -22.28
CA PHE A 330 -7.26 1.48 -22.80
C PHE A 330 -7.61 0.55 -23.95
N ASN A 331 -6.86 0.69 -25.05
CA ASN A 331 -6.99 -0.18 -26.21
C ASN A 331 -5.72 -1.04 -26.36
N PRO A 332 -5.77 -2.35 -26.08
CA PRO A 332 -4.60 -3.22 -26.18
C PRO A 332 -4.09 -3.43 -27.62
N ALA A 333 -4.81 -2.96 -28.64
CA ALA A 333 -4.40 -3.01 -30.03
C ALA A 333 -3.71 -1.71 -30.51
N LYS A 334 -3.60 -0.68 -29.66
CA LYS A 334 -3.00 0.62 -29.96
C LYS A 334 -1.87 0.97 -28.98
#